data_AF-A0A2G5QLT8-F1
#
_entry.id   AF-A0A2G5QLT8-F1
#
_cell.length_a   1.000
_cell.length_b   1.000
_cell.length_c   1.000
_cell.angle_alpha   90.00
_cell.angle_beta   90.00
_cell.angle_gamma   90.00
#
_symmetry.space_group_name_H-M   'P 1'
#
loop_
_entity.id
_entity.type
_entity.pdbx_description
1 polymer ?
#
loop_
_entity_poly.entity_id
_entity_poly.type
_entity_poly.pdbx_seq_one_letter_code
_entity_poly.pdbx_strand_id
1 'polypeptide(L)'
;MTPDRQAKAKQRAKTFIRAWRKHRGMNLEQAIERLELEVGYPYSVAQLSRVERGETGYSQDVLEALATIYRCEPADLIMRDPAAGEAIWSIWDQLQPVQRSQLVEIGQTLKKAG
;
A
#
# COMPACT_ATOMS: atom_id res chain seq x y z
N MET A 1 -19.82 2.76 39.28
CA MET A 1 -20.38 2.53 37.93
C MET A 1 -19.55 3.32 36.93
N THR A 2 -18.44 2.74 36.45
CA THR A 2 -17.68 3.30 35.32
C THR A 2 -18.26 2.70 34.05
N PRO A 3 -18.87 3.49 33.16
CA PRO A 3 -19.32 2.94 31.89
C PRO A 3 -18.08 2.65 31.04
N ASP A 4 -17.90 1.36 30.80
CA ASP A 4 -17.43 0.75 29.56
C ASP A 4 -16.86 1.70 28.50
N ARG A 5 -15.55 1.57 28.25
CA ARG A 5 -14.94 1.97 26.98
C ARG A 5 -14.00 0.89 26.49
N GLN A 6 -14.45 -0.37 26.46
CA GLN A 6 -14.04 -1.21 25.34
C GLN A 6 -14.90 -0.82 24.14
N ALA A 7 -14.68 0.39 23.61
CA ALA A 7 -15.11 0.68 22.25
C ALA A 7 -14.36 -0.32 21.36
N LYS A 8 -15.04 -1.38 20.91
CA LYS A 8 -14.50 -2.32 19.91
C LYS A 8 -13.78 -1.49 18.86
N ALA A 9 -12.46 -1.60 18.80
CA ALA A 9 -11.66 -0.86 17.85
C ALA A 9 -12.27 -1.10 16.48
N LYS A 10 -12.88 -0.06 15.89
CA LYS A 10 -13.59 -0.18 14.61
C LYS A 10 -12.57 -0.72 13.61
N GLN A 11 -12.76 -1.97 13.19
CA GLN A 11 -11.85 -2.62 12.27
C GLN A 11 -11.82 -1.77 11.00
N ARG A 12 -10.64 -1.22 10.69
CA ARG A 12 -10.49 -0.31 9.55
C ARG A 12 -10.67 -1.10 8.26
N ALA A 13 -10.99 -0.37 7.19
CA ALA A 13 -11.04 -0.95 5.86
C ALA A 13 -9.73 -1.68 5.54
N LYS A 14 -9.85 -2.81 4.84
CA LYS A 14 -8.69 -3.61 4.42
C LYS A 14 -7.79 -2.76 3.53
N THR A 15 -6.49 -2.76 3.83
CA THR A 15 -5.44 -2.15 3.02
C THR A 15 -4.54 -3.24 2.42
N PHE A 16 -3.59 -2.84 1.57
CA PHE A 16 -2.61 -3.72 0.96
C PHE A 16 -1.19 -3.57 1.54
N ILE A 17 -1.02 -2.82 2.64
CA ILE A 17 0.28 -2.62 3.31
C ILE A 17 0.99 -3.95 3.57
N ARG A 18 0.29 -4.92 4.15
CA ARG A 18 0.83 -6.27 4.43
C ARG A 18 1.16 -7.05 3.15
N ALA A 19 0.32 -6.89 2.13
CA ALA A 19 0.52 -7.58 0.85
C ALA A 19 1.79 -7.07 0.18
N TRP A 20 2.01 -5.76 0.17
CA TRP A 20 3.23 -5.13 -0.35
C TRP A 20 4.48 -5.57 0.40
N ARG A 21 4.47 -5.57 1.74
CA ARG A 21 5.61 -6.09 2.51
C ARG A 21 6.01 -7.51 2.10
N LYS A 22 5.01 -8.40 2.00
CA LYS A 22 5.23 -9.80 1.61
C LYS A 22 5.66 -9.94 0.17
N HIS A 23 5.09 -9.15 -0.75
CA HIS A 23 5.49 -9.12 -2.15
C HIS A 23 6.97 -8.75 -2.31
N ARG A 24 7.49 -7.90 -1.42
CA ARG A 24 8.91 -7.54 -1.36
C ARG A 24 9.78 -8.53 -0.58
N GLY A 25 9.21 -9.66 -0.15
CA GLY A 25 9.92 -10.74 0.54
C GLY A 25 10.34 -10.41 1.96
N MET A 26 9.75 -9.40 2.61
CA MET A 26 10.16 -8.95 3.94
C MET A 26 9.29 -9.54 5.06
N ASN A 27 9.90 -9.97 6.16
CA ASN A 27 9.22 -10.11 7.45
C ASN A 27 9.03 -8.73 8.12
N LEU A 28 8.45 -8.67 9.33
CA LEU A 28 8.19 -7.38 9.98
C LEU A 28 9.48 -6.72 10.43
N GLU A 29 10.41 -7.50 11.00
CA GLU A 29 11.70 -7.07 11.52
C GLU A 29 12.54 -6.43 10.41
N GLN A 30 12.62 -7.06 9.24
CA GLN A 30 13.30 -6.56 8.05
C GLN A 30 12.68 -5.27 7.51
N ALA A 31 11.35 -5.13 7.59
CA ALA A 31 10.70 -3.89 7.20
C ALA A 31 11.04 -2.74 8.16
N ILE A 32 11.10 -3.00 9.47
CA ILE A 32 11.53 -2.02 10.47
C ILE A 32 13.01 -1.65 10.27
N GLU A 33 13.88 -2.64 10.08
CA GLU A 33 15.29 -2.41 9.79
C GLU A 33 15.48 -1.51 8.57
N ARG A 34 14.72 -1.73 7.49
CA ARG A 34 14.74 -0.85 6.32
C ARG A 34 14.16 0.54 6.58
N LEU A 35 13.09 0.67 7.37
CA LEU A 35 12.57 1.99 7.73
C LEU A 35 13.65 2.83 8.43
N GLU A 36 14.43 2.21 9.31
CA GLU A 36 15.51 2.86 10.03
C GLU A 36 16.70 3.16 9.10
N LEU A 37 17.17 2.18 8.33
CA LEU A 37 18.38 2.32 7.50
C LEU A 37 18.16 3.14 6.22
N GLU A 38 17.00 3.00 5.56
CA GLU A 38 16.76 3.64 4.26
C GLU A 38 16.05 4.99 4.39
N VAL A 39 15.26 5.20 5.45
CA VAL A 39 14.38 6.38 5.59
C VAL A 39 14.54 7.11 6.92
N GLY A 40 15.30 6.55 7.88
CA GLY A 40 15.45 7.12 9.22
C GLY A 40 14.13 7.23 9.99
N TYR A 41 13.12 6.42 9.64
CA TYR A 41 11.78 6.51 10.22
C TYR A 41 11.64 5.57 11.42
N PRO A 42 11.55 6.08 12.67
CA PRO A 42 11.47 5.24 13.85
C PRO A 42 10.11 4.56 13.93
N TYR A 43 10.11 3.23 13.91
CA TYR A 43 8.88 2.44 13.96
C TYR A 43 9.12 1.08 14.61
N SER A 44 8.11 0.50 15.26
CA SER A 44 8.24 -0.82 15.90
C SER A 44 7.46 -1.90 15.17
N VAL A 45 7.92 -3.15 15.30
CA VAL A 45 7.23 -4.34 14.80
C VAL A 45 5.78 -4.39 15.26
N ALA A 46 5.52 -4.05 16.53
CA ALA A 46 4.18 -4.03 17.09
C ALA A 46 3.29 -2.94 16.47
N GLN A 47 3.83 -1.76 16.16
CA GLN A 47 3.08 -0.71 15.45
C GLN A 47 2.73 -1.15 14.03
N LEU A 48 3.71 -1.65 13.26
CA LEU A 48 3.49 -2.12 11.90
C LEU A 48 2.48 -3.26 11.84
N SER A 49 2.60 -4.23 12.75
CA SER A 49 1.68 -5.37 12.85
C SER A 49 0.24 -4.92 13.08
N ARG A 50 0.00 -3.93 13.95
CA ARG A 50 -1.34 -3.38 14.21
C ARG A 50 -1.90 -2.61 13.02
N VAL A 51 -1.06 -1.83 12.33
CA VAL A 51 -1.45 -1.12 11.10
C VAL A 51 -1.83 -2.11 10.00
N GLU A 52 -1.04 -3.16 9.80
CA GLU A 52 -1.31 -4.20 8.80
C GLU A 52 -2.59 -5.01 9.05
N ARG A 53 -3.02 -5.11 10.31
CA ARG A 53 -4.28 -5.75 10.70
C ARG A 53 -5.46 -4.77 10.75
N GLY A 54 -5.24 -3.48 10.49
CA GLY A 54 -6.26 -2.44 10.56
C GLY A 54 -6.69 -2.08 11.99
N GLU A 55 -5.95 -2.55 13.01
CA GLU A 55 -6.21 -2.27 14.42
C GLU A 55 -5.88 -0.81 14.78
N THR A 56 -4.85 -0.26 14.14
CA THR A 56 -4.47 1.17 14.20
C THR A 56 -4.48 1.78 12.80
N GLY A 57 -4.70 3.10 12.73
CA GLY A 57 -4.64 3.82 11.47
C GLY A 57 -3.19 4.05 11.04
N TYR A 58 -3.00 4.29 9.74
CA TYR A 58 -1.76 4.86 9.23
C TYR A 58 -1.82 6.39 9.28
N SER A 59 -0.66 7.04 9.37
CA SER A 59 -0.49 8.45 9.01
C SER A 59 0.06 8.55 7.58
N GLN A 60 0.07 9.77 7.03
CA GLN A 60 0.72 10.03 5.75
C GLN A 60 2.21 9.66 5.80
N ASP A 61 2.94 10.10 6.84
CA ASP A 61 4.37 9.80 7.00
C ASP A 61 4.67 8.29 7.00
N VAL A 62 3.84 7.50 7.71
CA VAL A 62 3.99 6.03 7.71
C VAL A 62 3.76 5.46 6.31
N LEU A 63 2.76 5.93 5.58
CA LEU A 63 2.50 5.45 4.22
C LEU A 63 3.66 5.78 3.28
N GLU A 64 4.18 7.01 3.31
CA GLU A 64 5.27 7.45 2.44
C GLU A 64 6.58 6.72 2.76
N ALA A 65 6.89 6.51 4.05
CA ALA A 65 8.05 5.73 4.46
C ALA A 65 7.95 4.25 4.04
N LEU A 66 6.77 3.63 4.23
CA LEU A 66 6.52 2.26 3.78
C LEU A 66 6.55 2.13 2.26
N ALA A 67 6.00 3.11 1.54
CA ALA A 67 5.98 3.16 0.08
C ALA A 67 7.41 3.20 -0.49
N THR A 68 8.29 3.98 0.17
CA THR A 68 9.72 4.04 -0.16
C THR A 68 10.38 2.67 -0.08
N ILE A 69 10.30 1.99 1.08
CA ILE A 69 10.96 0.68 1.25
C ILE A 69 10.30 -0.44 0.44
N TYR A 70 8.99 -0.32 0.17
CA TYR A 70 8.26 -1.28 -0.67
C TYR A 70 8.35 -0.97 -2.16
N ARG A 71 8.93 0.18 -2.53
CA ARG A 71 9.10 0.65 -3.91
C ARG A 71 7.78 0.66 -4.69
N CYS A 72 6.78 1.33 -4.12
CA CYS A 72 5.48 1.58 -4.74
C CYS A 72 5.01 3.00 -4.42
N GLU A 73 3.86 3.41 -4.94
CA GLU A 73 3.25 4.68 -4.54
C GLU A 73 2.49 4.53 -3.21
N PRO A 74 2.35 5.59 -2.38
CA PRO A 74 1.56 5.53 -1.14
C PRO A 74 0.11 5.07 -1.38
N ALA A 75 -0.48 5.43 -2.52
CA ALA A 75 -1.81 5.02 -2.89
C ALA A 75 -1.93 3.50 -3.11
N ASP A 76 -0.86 2.85 -3.58
CA ASP A 76 -0.85 1.41 -3.83
C ASP A 76 -1.03 0.62 -2.54
N LEU A 77 -0.47 1.12 -1.44
CA LEU A 77 -0.61 0.52 -0.12
C LEU A 77 -2.05 0.51 0.39
N ILE A 78 -2.90 1.41 -0.12
CA ILE A 78 -4.29 1.53 0.29
C ILE A 78 -5.19 0.66 -0.60
N MET A 79 -5.03 0.71 -1.92
CA MET A 79 -6.02 0.17 -2.87
C MET A 79 -5.51 -0.90 -3.84
N ARG A 80 -4.20 -1.14 -3.96
CA ARG A 80 -3.63 -2.00 -5.01
C ARG A 80 -3.07 -3.31 -4.43
N ASP A 81 -3.61 -4.44 -4.88
CA ASP A 81 -3.01 -5.75 -4.60
C ASP A 81 -1.75 -5.95 -5.45
N PRO A 82 -0.56 -6.15 -4.86
CA PRO A 82 0.67 -6.39 -5.63
C PRO A 82 0.72 -7.78 -6.29
N ALA A 83 -0.18 -8.70 -5.94
CA ALA A 83 -0.28 -10.03 -6.53
C ALA A 83 -1.31 -10.10 -7.69
N ALA A 84 -2.10 -9.05 -7.90
CA ALA A 84 -2.89 -8.91 -9.12
C ALA A 84 -1.91 -8.64 -10.27
N GLY A 85 -1.40 -9.73 -10.88
CA GLY A 85 -0.35 -9.73 -11.91
C GLY A 85 -0.62 -8.73 -13.03
N GLU A 86 0.46 -8.20 -13.62
CA GLU A 86 0.48 -7.09 -14.60
C GLU A 86 -0.81 -6.26 -14.60
N ALA A 87 -1.14 -5.66 -13.45
CA ALA A 87 -2.25 -4.73 -13.41
C ALA A 87 -1.99 -3.67 -14.48
N ILE A 88 -3.02 -3.20 -15.18
CA ILE A 88 -2.94 -2.13 -16.19
C ILE A 88 -2.01 -0.98 -15.74
N TRP A 89 -1.96 -0.75 -14.43
CA TRP A 89 -1.08 0.18 -13.74
C TRP A 89 0.42 -0.10 -13.88
N SER A 90 0.87 -1.35 -13.78
CA SER A 90 2.28 -1.72 -13.99
C SER A 90 2.75 -1.41 -15.42
N ILE A 91 1.86 -1.61 -16.41
CA ILE A 91 2.09 -1.18 -17.79
C ILE A 91 2.11 0.36 -17.82
N TRP A 92 1.05 0.99 -17.30
CA TRP A 92 0.89 2.45 -17.25
C TRP A 92 2.10 3.20 -16.67
N ASP A 93 2.67 2.68 -15.57
CA ASP A 93 3.78 3.30 -14.86
C ASP A 93 5.08 3.27 -15.70
N GLN A 94 5.26 2.27 -16.57
CA GLN A 94 6.39 2.16 -17.49
C GLN A 94 6.22 2.94 -18.80
N LEU A 95 5.01 3.41 -19.11
CA LEU A 95 4.71 4.13 -20.34
C LEU A 95 5.11 5.60 -20.28
N GLN A 96 5.65 6.10 -21.38
CA GLN A 96 5.85 7.53 -21.62
C GLN A 96 4.50 8.26 -21.72
N PRO A 97 4.44 9.59 -21.47
CA PRO A 97 3.19 10.34 -21.48
C PRO A 97 2.34 10.12 -22.74
N VAL A 98 2.97 10.10 -23.92
CA VAL A 98 2.29 9.83 -25.20
C VAL A 98 1.69 8.42 -25.25
N GLN A 99 2.42 7.43 -24.75
CA GLN A 99 1.97 6.04 -24.74
C GLN A 99 0.81 5.82 -23.75
N ARG A 100 0.77 6.58 -22.65
CA ARG A 100 -0.38 6.58 -21.72
C ARG A 100 -1.65 7.09 -22.41
N SER A 101 -1.55 8.19 -23.15
CA SER A 101 -2.69 8.72 -23.94
C SER A 101 -3.21 7.69 -24.95
N GLN A 102 -2.31 6.99 -25.66
CA GLN A 102 -2.68 5.92 -26.59
C GLN A 102 -3.38 4.75 -25.90
N LEU A 103 -2.88 4.33 -24.72
CA LEU A 103 -3.49 3.26 -23.95
C LEU A 103 -4.93 3.61 -23.50
N VAL A 104 -5.18 4.88 -23.12
CA VAL A 104 -6.54 5.37 -22.81
C VAL A 104 -7.45 5.27 -24.03
N GLU A 105 -6.98 5.68 -25.21
CA GLU A 105 -7.77 5.66 -26.44
C GLU A 105 -8.18 4.23 -26.85
N ILE A 106 -7.25 3.28 -26.74
CA ILE A 106 -7.52 1.85 -26.94
C ILE A 106 -8.60 1.38 -25.95
N GLY A 107 -8.45 1.69 -24.66
CA GLY A 107 -9.43 1.35 -23.64
C GLY A 107 -10.82 1.95 -23.91
N GLN A 108 -10.90 3.19 -24.39
CA GLN A 108 -12.16 3.82 -24.79
C GLN A 108 -12.78 3.16 -26.02
N THR A 109 -11.97 2.73 -26.97
CA THR A 109 -12.43 2.02 -28.17
C THR A 109 -13.04 0.68 -27.81
N LEU A 110 -12.38 -0.09 -26.95
CA LEU A 110 -12.89 -1.36 -26.44
C LEU A 110 -14.21 -1.17 -25.70
N LYS A 111 -14.36 -0.10 -24.90
CA LYS A 111 -15.60 0.23 -24.19
C LYS A 111 -16.78 0.57 -25.12
N LYS A 112 -16.53 1.10 -26.32
CA LYS A 112 -17.57 1.43 -27.31
C LYS A 112 -17.96 0.23 -28.18
N ALA A 113 -17.07 -0.75 -28.32
CA ALA A 113 -17.25 -1.91 -29.18
C ALA A 113 -17.94 -3.10 -28.49
N GLY A 114 -18.01 -3.10 -27.16
CA GLY A 114 -18.83 -4.02 -26.36
C GLY A 114 -20.10 -3.36 -25.86
#